data_AF-A0A1R1L8M3-F1
#
_entry.id   AF-A0A1R1L8M3-F1
#
_cell.length_a   1.000
_cell.length_b   1.000
_cell.length_c   1.000
_cell.angle_alpha   90.00
_cell.angle_beta   90.00
_cell.angle_gamma   90.00
#
_symmetry.space_group_name_H-M   'P 1'
#
loop_
_entity.id
_entity.type
_entity.pdbx_description
1 polymer ?
#
loop_
_entity_poly.entity_id
_entity_poly.type
_entity_poly.pdbx_seq_one_letter_code
_entity_poly.pdbx_strand_id
1 'polypeptide(L)' 'MTITVPGTDTDPEPLLQVLAGNPTAEELAALTAVVATLGTAEEEAHEHDRSWQRRAALRMRPAPGPGAWRRSSLHR' A
#
# COMPACT_ATOMS: atom_id res chain seq x y z
N MET A 1 20.73 -4.85 -43.80
CA MET A 1 21.01 -5.62 -42.58
C MET A 1 20.52 -4.78 -41.42
N THR A 2 19.30 -5.04 -40.96
CA THR A 2 18.63 -4.24 -39.92
C THR A 2 18.08 -5.23 -38.90
N ILE A 3 18.64 -5.19 -37.70
CA ILE A 3 18.22 -6.01 -36.58
C ILE A 3 17.21 -5.16 -35.79
N THR A 4 15.94 -5.53 -35.84
CA THR A 4 14.95 -5.10 -34.85
C THR A 4 15.13 -5.98 -33.62
N VAL A 5 15.43 -5.37 -32.49
CA VAL A 5 15.44 -6.04 -31.19
C VAL A 5 14.01 -5.97 -30.66
N PRO A 6 13.34 -7.10 -30.36
CA PRO A 6 12.06 -7.06 -29.66
C PRO A 6 12.29 -6.61 -28.21
N GLY A 7 11.49 -5.65 -27.74
CA GLY A 7 11.42 -5.30 -26.33
C GLY A 7 11.05 -6.53 -25.50
N THR A 8 11.85 -6.80 -24.47
CA THR A 8 11.64 -7.93 -23.55
C THR A 8 10.60 -7.54 -22.50
N ASP A 9 9.32 -7.51 -22.87
CA ASP A 9 8.23 -7.36 -21.89
C ASP A 9 7.79 -8.73 -21.39
N THR A 10 8.59 -9.30 -20.47
CA THR A 10 8.04 -10.21 -19.46
C THR A 10 7.81 -9.35 -18.23
N ASP A 11 6.75 -8.53 -18.27
CA ASP A 11 6.50 -7.54 -17.23
C ASP A 11 6.06 -8.25 -15.95
N PRO A 12 6.86 -8.24 -14.87
CA PRO A 12 6.36 -8.65 -13.57
C PRO A 12 5.24 -7.68 -13.16
N GLU A 13 4.25 -8.18 -12.41
CA GLU A 13 3.18 -7.34 -11.87
C GLU A 13 3.78 -6.10 -11.16
N PRO A 14 3.34 -4.88 -11.50
CA PRO A 14 4.00 -3.67 -11.02
C PRO A 14 3.91 -3.57 -9.50
N LEU A 15 5.05 -3.32 -8.84
CA LEU A 15 5.14 -3.24 -7.38
C LEU A 15 4.25 -2.12 -6.80
N LEU A 16 4.11 -1.00 -7.53
CA LEU A 16 3.29 0.15 -7.16
C LEU A 16 2.57 0.69 -8.41
N GLN A 17 1.29 1.06 -8.25
CA GLN A 17 0.48 1.65 -9.32
C GLN A 17 -0.20 2.93 -8.84
N VAL A 18 -0.10 4.00 -9.65
CA VAL A 18 -0.76 5.28 -9.37
C VAL A 18 -2.14 5.29 -10.02
N LEU A 19 -3.20 5.31 -9.20
CA LEU A 19 -4.58 5.28 -9.69
C LEU A 19 -5.19 6.67 -9.94
N ALA A 20 -4.62 7.72 -9.32
CA ALA A 20 -5.11 9.09 -9.44
C ALA A 20 -3.97 10.10 -9.20
N GLY A 21 -4.10 11.29 -9.81
CA GLY A 21 -3.09 12.36 -9.73
C GLY A 21 -1.94 12.20 -10.73
N ASN A 22 -0.97 13.10 -10.64
CA ASN A 22 0.26 13.07 -11.43
C ASN A 22 1.45 13.40 -10.52
N PRO A 23 1.90 12.45 -9.69
CA PRO A 23 2.99 12.68 -8.74
C PRO A 23 4.30 12.97 -9.46
N THR A 24 5.18 13.74 -8.82
CA THR A 24 6.52 13.98 -9.36
C THR A 24 7.40 12.74 -9.18
N ALA A 25 8.52 12.70 -9.92
CA ALA A 25 9.48 11.61 -9.80
C ALA A 25 10.09 11.54 -8.39
N GLU A 26 10.31 12.69 -7.76
CA GLU A 26 10.83 12.81 -6.40
C GLU A 26 9.87 12.22 -5.37
N GLU A 27 8.57 12.45 -5.51
CA GLU A 27 7.55 11.89 -4.61
C GLU A 27 7.48 10.36 -4.72
N LEU A 28 7.55 9.83 -5.94
CA LEU A 28 7.61 8.37 -6.17
C LEU A 28 8.90 7.76 -5.60
N ALA A 29 10.04 8.43 -5.75
CA ALA A 29 11.31 7.97 -5.19
C ALA A 29 11.28 7.95 -3.66
N ALA A 30 10.72 9.01 -3.05
CA ALA A 30 10.57 9.09 -1.60
C ALA A 30 9.66 7.97 -1.06
N LEU A 31 8.51 7.74 -1.69
CA LEU A 31 7.59 6.67 -1.30
C LEU A 31 8.26 5.28 -1.42
N THR A 32 8.97 5.04 -2.52
CA THR A 32 9.67 3.77 -2.76
C THR A 32 10.74 3.53 -1.71
N ALA A 33 11.51 4.55 -1.35
CA ALA A 33 12.52 4.46 -0.29
C ALA A 33 11.88 4.06 1.05
N VAL A 34 10.75 4.67 1.42
CA VAL A 34 10.02 4.31 2.65
C VAL A 34 9.56 2.85 2.60
N VAL A 35 8.92 2.41 1.52
CA VAL A 35 8.46 1.02 1.38
C VAL A 35 9.62 0.03 1.44
N ALA A 36 10.76 0.34 0.82
CA ALA A 36 11.94 -0.52 0.87
C ALA A 36 12.47 -0.68 2.31
N THR A 37 12.46 0.38 3.12
CA THR A 37 12.90 0.30 4.52
C THR A 37 11.97 -0.54 5.41
N LEU A 38 10.66 -0.55 5.10
CA LEU A 38 9.68 -1.37 5.85
C LEU A 38 9.91 -2.87 5.62
N GLY A 39 10.33 -3.27 4.41
CA GLY A 39 10.63 -4.68 4.11
C GLY A 39 11.92 -5.20 4.75
N THR A 40 12.79 -4.31 5.23
CA THR A 40 14.05 -4.64 5.90
C THR A 40 13.97 -4.55 7.42
N ALA A 41 12.85 -4.06 7.97
CA ALA A 41 12.64 -4.03 9.40
C ALA A 41 12.44 -5.47 9.90
N GLU A 42 13.37 -5.94 10.73
CA GLU A 42 13.20 -7.18 11.47
C GLU A 42 11.94 -7.03 12.32
N GLU A 43 11.04 -8.03 12.29
CA GLU A 43 9.81 -8.03 13.09
C GLU A 43 10.19 -8.06 14.57
N GLU A 44 10.54 -6.90 15.13
CA GLU A 44 10.26 -6.66 16.54
C GLU A 44 8.77 -6.93 16.68
N ALA A 45 8.42 -7.88 17.54
CA ALA A 45 7.05 -8.18 17.90
C ALA A 45 6.46 -6.98 18.66
N HIS A 46 6.29 -5.86 17.97
CA HIS A 46 5.45 -4.78 18.40
C HIS A 46 4.08 -5.42 18.58
N GLU A 47 3.45 -5.13 19.72
CA GLU A 47 2.06 -5.50 19.96
C GLU A 47 1.18 -4.73 18.98
N HIS A 48 1.20 -5.11 17.69
CA HIS A 48 0.47 -4.47 16.63
C HIS A 48 -0.99 -4.48 17.02
N ASP A 49 -1.49 -3.27 17.25
CA ASP A 49 -2.86 -2.85 17.53
C ASP A 49 -3.85 -4.02 17.57
N ARG A 50 -3.75 -4.81 18.65
CA ARG A 50 -4.52 -6.07 18.84
C ARG A 50 -6.03 -5.80 18.77
N SER A 51 -6.42 -4.53 18.90
CA SER A 51 -7.78 -4.03 18.80
C SER A 51 -8.42 -4.33 17.43
N TRP A 52 -7.68 -4.24 16.33
CA TRP A 52 -8.23 -4.50 14.99
C TRP A 52 -8.36 -6.00 14.72
N GLN A 53 -7.32 -6.77 15.03
CA GLN A 53 -7.34 -8.23 14.88
C GLN A 53 -8.42 -8.87 15.75
N ARG A 54 -8.57 -8.42 17.01
CA ARG A 54 -9.64 -8.86 17.91
C ARG A 54 -11.03 -8.52 17.37
N ARG A 55 -11.23 -7.33 16.79
CA ARG A 55 -12.51 -6.98 16.14
C ARG A 55 -12.79 -7.87 14.93
N ALA A 56 -11.79 -8.20 14.13
CA ALA A 56 -11.94 -9.11 13.00
C ALA A 56 -12.32 -10.53 13.45
N ALA A 57 -11.64 -11.07 14.45
CA ALA A 57 -11.95 -12.37 15.05
C ALA A 57 -13.36 -12.43 15.64
N LEU A 58 -13.82 -11.34 16.26
CA LEU A 58 -15.16 -11.18 16.82
C LEU A 58 -16.22 -10.77 15.78
N ARG A 59 -15.87 -10.70 14.49
CA ARG A 59 -16.75 -10.21 13.40
C ARG A 59 -17.38 -8.84 13.66
N MET A 60 -16.75 -8.01 14.50
CA MET A 60 -17.15 -6.63 14.77
C MET A 60 -16.64 -5.67 13.68
N ARG A 61 -16.82 -6.04 12.42
CA ARG A 61 -16.47 -5.18 11.29
C ARG A 61 -17.53 -4.09 11.18
N PRO A 62 -17.17 -2.81 11.02
CA PRO A 62 -18.15 -1.78 10.70
C PRO A 62 -18.87 -2.17 9.40
N ALA A 63 -20.19 -2.01 9.37
CA ALA A 63 -20.98 -2.30 8.18
C ALA A 63 -20.51 -1.38 7.02
N PRO A 64 -20.20 -1.93 5.84
CA PRO A 64 -19.90 -1.12 4.67
C PRO A 64 -21.16 -0.36 4.25
N GLY A 65 -21.03 0.92 3.92
CA GLY A 65 -22.15 1.73 3.46
C GLY A 65 -21.92 3.24 3.57
N PRO A 66 -22.83 4.04 2.99
CA PRO A 66 -22.74 5.50 3.05
C PRO A 66 -22.63 5.99 4.50
N GLY A 67 -21.58 6.76 4.78
CA GLY A 67 -21.35 7.35 6.11
C GLY A 67 -20.50 6.48 7.06
N ALA A 68 -20.19 5.22 6.71
CA ALA A 68 -19.37 4.35 7.55
C ALA A 68 -17.98 4.93 7.88
N TRP A 69 -17.38 5.66 6.94
CA TRP A 69 -16.11 6.36 7.02
C TRP A 69 -16.08 7.63 7.89
N ARG A 70 -17.22 8.22 8.26
CA ARG A 70 -17.27 9.48 9.04
C ARG A 70 -16.67 9.32 10.44
N ARG A 71 -16.67 8.10 10.98
CA ARG A 71 -16.02 7.78 12.26
C ARG A 71 -14.51 7.69 12.16
N SER A 72 -13.96 7.44 10.97
CA SER A 72 -12.52 7.37 10.72
C SER A 72 -11.89 8.73 10.48
N SER A 73 -12.69 9.74 10.10
CA SER A 73 -12.20 11.10 9.81
C SER A 73 -12.21 12.03 11.03
N LEU A 74 -12.52 11.52 12.23
CA LEU A 74 -12.36 12.29 13.46
C LEU A 74 -10.87 12.39 13.77
N HIS A 75 -10.27 13.50 13.34
CA HIS A 75 -8.97 13.93 13.82
C HIS A 75 -9.12 14.21 15.32
N ARG A 76 -8.48 13.38 16.16
CA ARG A 76 -8.18 13.71 17.54
C ARG A 76 -6.76 14.24 17.59
#